data_AF-A0A2J6Q2K1-F1
#
_entry.id   AF-A0A2J6Q2K1-F1
#
_cell.length_a   1.000
_cell.length_b   1.000
_cell.length_c   1.000
_cell.angle_alpha   90.00
_cell.angle_beta   90.00
_cell.angle_gamma   90.00
#
_symmetry.space_group_name_H-M   'P 1'
#
loop_
_entity.id
_entity.type
_entity.pdbx_description
1 polymer ?
#
loop_
_entity_poly.entity_id
_entity_poly.type
_entity_poly.pdbx_seq_one_letter_code
_entity_poly.pdbx_strand_id
1 'polypeptide(L)'
;MRSPTTKYVTFAIAALLGLASVAVAHGHDEDMNMDMGEPSMARPTITSGANATVPQTYFRYSEHSGLMMAHIFFMTIAWVFILPIGVLLSISRSRYSLLVQFVFLAVNGAGVLLVTLYNASTPDLYPNNAHHKIGWVLTWVTGAQVVIGVISAYTKRKDDRGSFVPVSRENVERHQALDQAQIYRFSNDSGHGTEPNTESLRSQSISSNSSDDQLPDVRREHEEEDQDEKHGLMHGSKVDKFLSKKIPGLLSSRVLKGFGFFYNVVDRVILILGFVALTTGMVTYGGLFMGGAVFSGLAHWIKGGVFFWYGILTLGRWAGCFADIGWSWNIRPKQGGRRITAEFVESFLIFFYGSTNVFLEHLAAWGKAWSAQDLEHISITAMFFGGGLCGMLIESTRIRNLLNASTPTGQLSYTDEPRALEEPKSYRFPMNPIPALVILLLGLMMSSHHQESMVSTMIHSQWGTLLVGAAFARAATYILFYLSPPTSIFPGRPPTELITAFCLMAGGMIFMASARDCVEAMEANGLDAMFIFTVSMGVITFLMAWIIVVVAIKGWAVRRENRSAFAHHQVA
;
A
#
# COMPACT_ATOMS: atom_id res chain seq x y z
N MET A 1 46.56 -11.13 1.64
CA MET A 1 45.44 -10.72 2.51
C MET A 1 44.12 -11.02 1.79
N ARG A 2 43.35 -12.00 2.25
CA ARG A 2 42.03 -12.35 1.66
C ARG A 2 41.00 -11.28 2.07
N SER A 3 40.15 -10.86 1.14
CA SER A 3 39.20 -9.76 1.36
C SER A 3 38.23 -10.09 2.52
N PRO A 4 37.94 -9.11 3.40
CA PRO A 4 37.03 -9.32 4.53
C PRO A 4 35.61 -9.73 4.09
N THR A 5 35.21 -9.39 2.86
CA THR A 5 33.90 -9.71 2.27
C THR A 5 33.56 -11.19 2.25
N THR A 6 34.52 -12.09 2.04
CA THR A 6 34.24 -13.53 1.89
C THR A 6 33.82 -14.17 3.22
N LYS A 7 34.35 -13.68 4.35
CA LYS A 7 34.04 -14.20 5.69
C LYS A 7 32.63 -13.82 6.16
N TYR A 8 32.17 -12.62 5.80
CA TYR A 8 30.81 -12.15 6.15
C TYR A 8 29.73 -12.84 5.33
N VAL A 9 30.01 -13.14 4.05
CA VAL A 9 29.10 -13.93 3.21
C VAL A 9 28.93 -15.34 3.76
N THR A 10 30.01 -16.00 4.20
CA THR A 10 29.92 -17.32 4.84
C THR A 10 29.15 -17.29 6.17
N PHE A 11 29.22 -16.21 6.95
CA PHE A 11 28.46 -16.09 8.20
C PHE A 11 26.97 -15.82 7.94
N ALA A 12 26.64 -15.03 6.93
CA ALA A 12 25.26 -14.80 6.50
C ALA A 12 24.64 -16.06 5.90
N ILE A 13 25.42 -16.84 5.13
CA ILE A 13 25.00 -18.14 4.61
C ILE A 13 24.85 -19.15 5.76
N ALA A 14 25.74 -19.17 6.75
CA ALA A 14 25.61 -20.03 7.93
C ALA A 14 24.41 -19.64 8.81
N ALA A 15 24.10 -18.35 8.93
CA ALA A 15 22.88 -17.88 9.59
C ALA A 15 21.63 -18.28 8.79
N LEU A 16 21.62 -18.10 7.47
CA LEU A 16 20.51 -18.53 6.61
C LEU A 16 20.31 -20.05 6.60
N LEU A 17 21.40 -20.84 6.66
CA LEU A 17 21.36 -22.30 6.77
C LEU A 17 20.92 -22.76 8.17
N GLY A 18 21.35 -22.07 9.23
CA GLY A 18 20.86 -22.28 10.60
C GLY A 18 19.38 -21.95 10.75
N LEU A 19 18.89 -20.94 10.02
CA LEU A 19 17.48 -20.56 9.94
C LEU A 19 16.65 -21.58 9.15
N ALA A 20 17.19 -22.14 8.06
CA ALA A 20 16.59 -23.25 7.35
C ALA A 20 16.51 -24.51 8.21
N SER A 21 17.53 -24.79 9.05
CA SER A 21 17.50 -25.94 9.96
C SER A 21 16.50 -25.79 11.10
N VAL A 22 16.14 -24.58 11.55
CA VAL A 22 15.07 -24.40 12.56
C VAL A 22 13.68 -24.52 11.92
N ALA A 23 13.53 -24.07 10.67
CA ALA A 23 12.30 -24.28 9.90
C ALA A 23 12.09 -25.75 9.51
N VAL A 24 13.18 -26.52 9.30
CA VAL A 24 13.15 -27.96 9.03
C VAL A 24 13.09 -28.78 10.33
N ALA A 25 13.74 -28.38 11.41
CA ALA A 25 13.68 -29.10 12.70
C ALA A 25 12.31 -29.01 13.39
N HIS A 26 11.42 -28.12 12.96
CA HIS A 26 10.00 -28.13 13.34
C HIS A 26 9.08 -28.74 12.28
N GLY A 27 9.64 -29.25 11.18
CA GLY A 27 8.95 -30.00 10.15
C GLY A 27 9.58 -31.38 9.99
N HIS A 28 9.03 -32.36 10.72
CA HIS A 28 9.39 -33.79 10.74
C HIS A 28 10.54 -34.18 11.69
N ASP A 29 10.16 -34.74 12.84
CA ASP A 29 10.61 -36.05 13.33
C ASP A 29 10.00 -36.29 14.73
N GLU A 30 8.76 -36.76 14.76
CA GLU A 30 8.37 -37.79 15.73
C GLU A 30 7.74 -38.93 14.93
N ASP A 31 8.53 -40.00 14.78
CA ASP A 31 8.11 -41.31 14.33
C ASP A 31 6.90 -41.79 15.16
N MET A 32 5.70 -41.53 14.67
CA MET A 32 4.51 -42.25 15.10
C MET A 32 4.51 -43.61 14.41
N ASN A 33 5.39 -44.50 14.90
CA ASN A 33 5.40 -45.91 14.58
C ASN A 33 4.17 -46.56 15.24
N MET A 34 3.00 -46.38 14.62
CA MET A 34 1.76 -47.06 15.01
C MET A 34 1.76 -48.44 14.35
N ASP A 35 2.11 -49.43 15.17
CA ASP A 35 1.89 -50.85 14.94
C ASP A 35 0.51 -51.10 14.31
N MET A 36 0.50 -51.62 13.09
CA MET A 36 -0.70 -52.03 12.37
C MET A 36 -1.19 -53.37 12.93
N GLY A 37 -1.55 -53.38 14.21
CA GLY A 37 -2.42 -54.40 14.76
C GLY A 37 -3.85 -54.07 14.36
N GLU A 38 -4.47 -54.89 13.51
CA GLU A 38 -5.93 -54.86 13.32
C GLU A 38 -6.62 -55.20 14.65
N PRO A 39 -7.51 -54.31 15.13
CA PRO A 39 -8.77 -54.80 15.61
C PRO A 39 -9.88 -54.22 14.73
N SER A 40 -10.72 -55.12 14.21
CA SER A 40 -11.96 -54.84 13.54
C SER A 40 -12.91 -54.02 14.44
N MET A 41 -12.75 -52.71 14.45
CA MET A 41 -13.69 -51.78 15.03
C MET A 41 -14.52 -51.22 13.90
N ALA A 42 -15.76 -51.71 13.81
CA ALA A 42 -16.76 -51.20 12.90
C ALA A 42 -16.80 -49.66 12.97
N ARG A 43 -16.60 -49.03 11.81
CA ARG A 43 -16.87 -47.60 11.58
C ARG A 43 -18.18 -47.25 12.30
N PRO A 44 -18.22 -46.27 13.21
CA PRO A 44 -19.50 -45.71 13.62
C PRO A 44 -20.03 -45.01 12.38
N THR A 45 -20.87 -45.72 11.63
CA THR A 45 -21.79 -45.11 10.69
C THR A 45 -22.56 -44.11 11.53
N ILE A 46 -22.22 -42.83 11.39
CA ILE A 46 -23.11 -41.75 11.78
C ILE A 46 -24.34 -42.02 10.92
N THR A 47 -25.32 -42.71 11.51
CA THR A 47 -26.70 -42.64 11.07
C THR A 47 -27.09 -41.20 11.25
N SER A 48 -26.77 -40.39 10.24
CA SER A 48 -27.40 -39.11 10.02
C SER A 48 -28.88 -39.41 10.11
N GLY A 49 -29.54 -38.93 11.17
CA GLY A 49 -30.98 -38.90 11.22
C GLY A 49 -31.44 -38.31 9.89
N ALA A 50 -32.26 -39.06 9.17
CA ALA A 50 -32.63 -38.83 7.78
C ALA A 50 -33.45 -37.55 7.54
N ASN A 51 -33.30 -36.51 8.37
CA ASN A 51 -34.00 -35.23 8.32
C ASN A 51 -33.15 -34.06 8.85
N ALA A 52 -31.82 -34.10 8.78
CA ALA A 52 -31.00 -32.89 8.89
C ALA A 52 -30.77 -32.32 7.48
N THR A 53 -31.74 -31.57 6.96
CA THR A 53 -31.57 -30.81 5.71
C THR A 53 -30.35 -29.93 5.86
N VAL A 54 -29.29 -30.18 5.08
CA VAL A 54 -28.11 -29.33 5.11
C VAL A 54 -28.55 -27.89 4.78
N PRO A 55 -28.13 -26.87 5.57
CA PRO A 55 -28.61 -25.52 5.35
C PRO A 55 -28.38 -25.08 3.91
N GLN A 56 -29.43 -24.51 3.29
CA GLN A 56 -29.32 -23.93 1.95
C GLN A 56 -28.43 -22.69 2.03
N THR A 57 -27.37 -22.66 1.22
CA THR A 57 -26.46 -21.52 1.09
C THR A 57 -26.41 -21.04 -0.33
N TYR A 58 -26.04 -19.78 -0.58
CA TYR A 58 -25.88 -19.29 -1.96
C TYR A 58 -24.84 -20.08 -2.76
N PHE A 59 -23.86 -20.69 -2.09
CA PHE A 59 -22.92 -21.64 -2.69
C PHE A 59 -23.58 -22.92 -3.20
N ARG A 60 -24.61 -23.43 -2.51
CA ARG A 60 -25.32 -24.68 -2.84
C ARG A 60 -26.61 -24.45 -3.64
N TYR A 61 -27.06 -23.21 -3.73
CA TYR A 61 -28.25 -22.82 -4.48
C TYR A 61 -27.94 -22.77 -5.98
N SER A 62 -28.52 -23.70 -6.74
CA SER A 62 -28.20 -23.88 -8.16
C SER A 62 -29.00 -22.98 -9.10
N GLU A 63 -30.18 -22.51 -8.69
CA GLU A 63 -31.04 -21.66 -9.52
C GLU A 63 -30.39 -20.30 -9.75
N HIS A 64 -30.36 -19.87 -11.02
CA HIS A 64 -29.74 -18.60 -11.44
C HIS A 64 -28.28 -18.40 -10.97
N SER A 65 -27.57 -19.48 -10.63
CA SER A 65 -26.17 -19.46 -10.19
C SER A 65 -25.23 -18.72 -11.16
N GLY A 66 -25.53 -18.73 -12.47
CA GLY A 66 -24.81 -17.96 -13.47
C GLY A 66 -24.82 -16.45 -13.22
N LEU A 67 -25.94 -15.88 -12.72
CA LEU A 67 -26.02 -14.45 -12.38
C LEU A 67 -25.16 -14.12 -11.15
N MET A 68 -25.17 -14.99 -10.15
CA MET A 68 -24.33 -14.84 -8.95
C MET A 68 -22.84 -14.94 -9.31
N MET A 69 -22.45 -15.94 -10.10
CA MET A 69 -21.07 -16.09 -10.55
C MET A 69 -20.61 -14.92 -11.42
N ALA A 70 -21.48 -14.41 -12.30
CA ALA A 70 -21.19 -13.21 -13.08
C ALA A 70 -21.02 -11.99 -12.17
N HIS A 71 -21.88 -11.80 -11.16
CA HIS A 71 -21.70 -10.75 -10.16
C HIS A 71 -20.33 -10.84 -9.47
N ILE A 72 -19.95 -12.01 -8.97
CA ILE A 72 -18.65 -12.24 -8.31
C ILE A 72 -17.50 -11.90 -9.26
N PHE A 73 -17.59 -12.33 -10.52
CA PHE A 73 -16.58 -12.06 -11.54
C PHE A 73 -16.41 -10.56 -11.82
N PHE A 74 -17.51 -9.84 -12.08
CA PHE A 74 -17.49 -8.39 -12.33
C PHE A 74 -16.99 -7.62 -11.11
N MET A 75 -17.41 -8.00 -9.89
CA MET A 75 -16.93 -7.37 -8.66
C MET A 75 -15.43 -7.62 -8.43
N THR A 76 -14.96 -8.83 -8.71
CA THR A 76 -13.53 -9.16 -8.59
C THR A 76 -12.72 -8.33 -9.59
N ILE A 77 -13.15 -8.22 -10.84
CA ILE A 77 -12.48 -7.38 -11.84
C ILE A 77 -12.47 -5.90 -11.41
N ALA A 78 -13.61 -5.38 -11.00
CA ALA A 78 -13.73 -3.98 -10.59
C ALA A 78 -12.82 -3.66 -9.39
N TRP A 79 -12.94 -4.42 -8.31
CA TRP A 79 -12.33 -4.09 -7.02
C TRP A 79 -10.88 -4.56 -6.87
N VAL A 80 -10.50 -5.69 -7.48
CA VAL A 80 -9.13 -6.23 -7.38
C VAL A 80 -8.22 -5.71 -8.49
N PHE A 81 -8.74 -5.51 -9.70
CA PHE A 81 -7.92 -5.14 -10.86
C PHE A 81 -8.08 -3.67 -11.25
N ILE A 82 -9.30 -3.18 -11.47
CA ILE A 82 -9.47 -1.83 -12.03
C ILE A 82 -9.25 -0.75 -10.96
N LEU A 83 -9.81 -0.92 -9.76
CA LEU A 83 -9.77 0.07 -8.69
C LEU A 83 -8.33 0.43 -8.25
N PRO A 84 -7.40 -0.53 -8.00
CA PRO A 84 -6.05 -0.19 -7.59
C PRO A 84 -5.30 0.66 -8.62
N ILE A 85 -5.52 0.42 -9.92
CA ILE A 85 -4.98 1.25 -10.98
C ILE A 85 -5.53 2.68 -10.87
N GLY A 86 -6.85 2.83 -10.71
CA GLY A 86 -7.50 4.13 -10.55
C GLY A 86 -6.95 4.91 -9.36
N VAL A 87 -6.80 4.27 -8.20
CA VAL A 87 -6.24 4.88 -6.98
C VAL A 87 -4.81 5.36 -7.20
N LEU A 88 -3.95 4.54 -7.80
CA LEU A 88 -2.54 4.94 -8.01
C LEU A 88 -2.37 6.02 -9.09
N LEU A 89 -3.23 6.03 -10.11
CA LEU A 89 -3.29 7.13 -11.09
C LEU A 89 -3.81 8.43 -10.45
N SER A 90 -4.77 8.33 -9.53
CA SER A 90 -5.27 9.48 -8.75
C SER A 90 -4.17 10.07 -7.86
N ILE A 91 -3.46 9.22 -7.11
CA ILE A 91 -2.34 9.63 -6.24
C ILE A 91 -1.21 10.29 -7.04
N SER A 92 -0.95 9.82 -8.26
CA SER A 92 0.04 10.43 -9.16
C SER A 92 -0.47 11.66 -9.92
N ARG A 93 -1.72 12.09 -9.68
CA ARG A 93 -2.40 13.20 -10.38
C ARG A 93 -2.42 13.05 -11.90
N SER A 94 -2.48 11.81 -12.40
CA SER A 94 -2.49 11.57 -13.85
C SER A 94 -3.83 11.87 -14.49
N ARG A 95 -3.80 12.35 -15.74
CA ARG A 95 -5.00 12.61 -16.54
C ARG A 95 -5.87 11.38 -16.82
N TYR A 96 -5.28 10.18 -16.76
CA TYR A 96 -6.01 8.92 -16.97
C TYR A 96 -6.83 8.47 -15.75
N SER A 97 -6.66 9.12 -14.60
CA SER A 97 -7.37 8.76 -13.36
C SER A 97 -8.90 8.74 -13.56
N LEU A 98 -9.47 9.80 -14.14
CA LEU A 98 -10.92 9.90 -14.37
C LEU A 98 -11.41 8.82 -15.33
N LEU A 99 -10.66 8.52 -16.39
CA LEU A 99 -11.02 7.49 -17.36
C LEU A 99 -11.14 6.12 -16.68
N VAL A 100 -10.14 5.74 -15.88
CA VAL A 100 -10.15 4.47 -15.15
C VAL A 100 -11.26 4.43 -14.10
N GLN A 101 -11.57 5.56 -13.45
CA GLN A 101 -12.70 5.67 -12.53
C GLN A 101 -14.05 5.46 -13.21
N PHE A 102 -14.25 5.96 -14.43
CA PHE A 102 -15.46 5.68 -15.21
C PHE A 102 -15.57 4.21 -15.60
N VAL A 103 -14.46 3.62 -16.05
CA VAL A 103 -14.41 2.18 -16.36
C VAL A 103 -14.74 1.36 -15.11
N PHE A 104 -14.16 1.71 -13.95
CA PHE A 104 -14.49 1.09 -12.67
C PHE A 104 -15.99 1.19 -12.35
N LEU A 105 -16.58 2.38 -12.46
CA LEU A 105 -17.99 2.60 -12.16
C LEU A 105 -18.91 1.79 -13.10
N ALA A 106 -18.56 1.69 -14.38
CA ALA A 106 -19.31 0.90 -15.35
C ALA A 106 -19.28 -0.61 -15.02
N VAL A 107 -18.09 -1.15 -14.72
CA VAL A 107 -17.93 -2.57 -14.37
C VAL A 107 -18.59 -2.87 -13.02
N ASN A 108 -18.43 -2.01 -12.02
CA ASN A 108 -19.11 -2.13 -10.72
C ASN A 108 -20.64 -2.06 -10.89
N GLY A 109 -21.14 -1.12 -11.69
CA GLY A 109 -22.57 -0.98 -11.99
C GLY A 109 -23.15 -2.23 -12.67
N ALA A 110 -22.43 -2.84 -13.62
CA ALA A 110 -22.82 -4.11 -14.22
C ALA A 110 -22.90 -5.23 -13.17
N GLY A 111 -21.93 -5.31 -12.26
CA GLY A 111 -21.98 -6.25 -11.13
C GLY A 111 -23.20 -6.02 -10.23
N VAL A 112 -23.52 -4.77 -9.87
CA VAL A 112 -24.69 -4.44 -9.04
C VAL A 112 -25.99 -4.79 -9.77
N LEU A 113 -26.08 -4.54 -11.08
CA LEU A 113 -27.23 -4.91 -11.89
C LEU A 113 -27.47 -6.44 -11.87
N LEU A 114 -26.41 -7.24 -12.00
CA LEU A 114 -26.53 -8.70 -12.00
C LEU A 114 -27.05 -9.24 -10.66
N VAL A 115 -26.56 -8.73 -9.53
CA VAL A 115 -27.06 -9.18 -8.21
C VAL A 115 -28.47 -8.69 -7.91
N THR A 116 -28.85 -7.51 -8.39
CA THR A 116 -30.25 -7.03 -8.24
C THR A 116 -31.22 -7.88 -9.05
N LEU A 117 -30.85 -8.33 -10.25
CA LEU A 117 -31.63 -9.30 -11.03
C LEU A 117 -31.71 -10.66 -10.35
N TYR A 118 -30.60 -11.14 -9.78
CA TYR A 118 -30.57 -12.37 -8.99
C TYR A 118 -31.53 -12.27 -7.79
N ASN A 119 -31.42 -11.23 -6.97
CA ASN A 119 -32.28 -11.00 -5.80
C ASN A 119 -33.77 -10.86 -6.16
N ALA A 120 -34.10 -10.38 -7.35
CA ALA A 120 -35.49 -10.33 -7.82
C ALA A 120 -36.03 -11.71 -8.25
N SER A 121 -35.14 -12.66 -8.57
CA SER A 121 -35.48 -13.97 -9.12
C SER A 121 -35.32 -15.11 -8.11
N THR A 122 -34.66 -14.87 -6.97
CA THR A 122 -34.36 -15.89 -5.95
C THR A 122 -34.85 -15.45 -4.57
N PRO A 123 -35.25 -16.38 -3.68
CA PRO A 123 -35.58 -16.06 -2.30
C PRO A 123 -34.35 -15.53 -1.56
N ASP A 124 -34.55 -14.56 -0.66
CA ASP A 124 -33.48 -14.06 0.20
C ASP A 124 -33.18 -15.10 1.30
N LEU A 125 -32.04 -15.79 1.15
CA LEU A 125 -31.58 -16.79 2.11
C LEU A 125 -31.08 -16.17 3.42
N TYR A 126 -30.62 -14.91 3.37
CA TYR A 126 -29.96 -14.24 4.50
C TYR A 126 -30.52 -12.83 4.69
N PRO A 127 -31.73 -12.71 5.26
CA PRO A 127 -32.33 -11.41 5.52
C PRO A 127 -31.41 -10.59 6.42
N ASN A 128 -31.23 -9.31 6.08
CA ASN A 128 -30.44 -8.34 6.83
C ASN A 128 -28.91 -8.63 6.89
N ASN A 129 -28.36 -9.34 5.90
CA ASN A 129 -26.92 -9.58 5.81
C ASN A 129 -26.10 -8.28 5.69
N ALA A 130 -24.89 -8.31 6.25
CA ALA A 130 -24.01 -7.14 6.30
C ALA A 130 -23.45 -6.77 4.92
N HIS A 131 -23.18 -7.75 4.06
CA HIS A 131 -22.59 -7.53 2.74
C HIS A 131 -23.47 -6.65 1.85
N HIS A 132 -24.78 -6.88 1.81
CA HIS A 132 -25.71 -6.07 1.03
C HIS A 132 -25.68 -4.60 1.45
N LYS A 133 -25.65 -4.32 2.76
CA LYS A 133 -25.56 -2.94 3.29
C LYS A 133 -24.23 -2.29 2.91
N ILE A 134 -23.13 -3.00 3.10
CA ILE A 134 -21.78 -2.51 2.77
C ILE A 134 -21.67 -2.24 1.27
N GLY A 135 -22.16 -3.15 0.42
CA GLY A 135 -22.14 -3.00 -1.03
C GLY A 135 -22.87 -1.75 -1.53
N TRP A 136 -24.05 -1.46 -1.00
CA TRP A 136 -24.77 -0.23 -1.33
C TRP A 136 -24.04 1.03 -0.87
N VAL A 137 -23.55 1.05 0.37
CA VAL A 137 -22.78 2.19 0.91
C VAL A 137 -21.56 2.47 0.03
N LEU A 138 -20.81 1.43 -0.34
CA LEU A 138 -19.60 1.59 -1.16
C LEU A 138 -19.92 1.99 -2.60
N THR A 139 -21.02 1.52 -3.18
CA THR A 139 -21.46 1.96 -4.51
C THR A 139 -21.80 3.45 -4.50
N TRP A 140 -22.48 3.94 -3.45
CA TRP A 140 -22.76 5.37 -3.31
C TRP A 140 -21.50 6.20 -3.07
N VAL A 141 -20.59 5.74 -2.21
CA VAL A 141 -19.32 6.43 -1.92
C VAL A 141 -18.45 6.55 -3.17
N THR A 142 -18.30 5.47 -3.93
CA THR A 142 -17.52 5.47 -5.18
C THR A 142 -18.18 6.31 -6.26
N GLY A 143 -19.51 6.24 -6.40
CA GLY A 143 -20.26 7.12 -7.30
C GLY A 143 -20.07 8.61 -6.97
N ALA A 144 -20.19 8.97 -5.69
CA ALA A 144 -19.97 10.34 -5.21
C ALA A 144 -18.52 10.81 -5.45
N GLN A 145 -17.55 9.93 -5.24
CA GLN A 145 -16.13 10.22 -5.50
C GLN A 145 -15.86 10.56 -6.97
N VAL A 146 -16.43 9.80 -7.92
CA VAL A 146 -16.28 10.09 -9.35
C VAL A 146 -16.93 11.43 -9.72
N VAL A 147 -18.13 11.72 -9.20
CA VAL A 147 -18.81 13.00 -9.41
C VAL A 147 -17.97 14.17 -8.88
N ILE A 148 -17.41 14.03 -7.68
CA ILE A 148 -16.52 15.03 -7.08
C ILE A 148 -15.24 15.19 -7.91
N GLY A 149 -14.66 14.10 -8.41
CA GLY A 149 -13.49 14.12 -9.28
C GLY A 149 -13.75 14.91 -10.57
N VAL A 150 -14.91 14.69 -11.19
CA VAL A 150 -15.37 15.44 -12.37
C VAL A 150 -15.51 16.92 -12.03
N ILE A 151 -16.28 17.27 -10.99
CA ILE A 151 -16.48 18.67 -10.56
C ILE A 151 -15.13 19.36 -10.36
N SER A 152 -14.21 18.72 -9.64
CA SER A 152 -12.89 19.27 -9.30
C SER A 152 -12.03 19.52 -10.54
N ALA A 153 -12.09 18.62 -11.54
CA ALA A 153 -11.36 18.79 -12.79
C ALA A 153 -11.87 20.00 -13.60
N TYR A 154 -13.18 20.23 -13.62
CA TYR A 154 -13.80 21.35 -14.36
C TYR A 154 -13.67 22.69 -13.63
N THR A 155 -13.65 22.73 -12.29
CA THR A 155 -13.46 23.98 -11.54
C THR A 155 -12.02 24.48 -11.58
N LYS A 156 -11.03 23.57 -11.54
CA LYS A 156 -9.61 23.94 -11.60
C LYS A 156 -9.25 24.63 -12.94
N ARG A 157 -9.95 24.26 -14.02
CA ARG A 157 -9.85 24.87 -15.36
C ARG A 157 -10.21 26.37 -15.40
N LYS A 158 -10.95 26.90 -14.40
CA LYS A 158 -11.29 28.33 -14.32
C LYS A 158 -10.26 29.15 -13.54
N ASP A 159 -9.66 28.59 -12.49
CA ASP A 159 -8.61 29.30 -11.71
C ASP A 159 -7.36 29.53 -12.56
N ASP A 160 -6.92 28.54 -13.34
CA ASP A 160 -5.76 28.69 -14.24
C ASP A 160 -6.05 29.70 -15.39
N ARG A 161 -7.32 29.85 -15.80
CA ARG A 161 -7.76 30.89 -16.75
C ARG A 161 -7.97 32.26 -16.10
N GLY A 162 -8.15 32.31 -14.78
CA GLY A 162 -8.38 33.53 -14.00
C GLY A 162 -7.10 34.14 -13.42
N SER A 163 -5.98 33.41 -13.43
CA SER A 163 -4.68 33.88 -12.93
C SER A 163 -3.82 34.60 -13.97
N PHE A 164 -4.34 34.84 -15.18
CA PHE A 164 -3.68 35.77 -16.12
C PHE A 164 -3.97 37.19 -15.64
N VAL A 165 -3.10 37.72 -14.76
CA VAL A 165 -3.07 39.15 -14.47
C VAL A 165 -2.65 39.82 -15.79
N PRO A 166 -3.51 40.62 -16.45
CA PRO A 166 -3.07 41.36 -17.62
C PRO A 166 -1.98 42.32 -17.17
N VAL A 167 -0.74 42.04 -17.52
CA VAL A 167 0.35 43.00 -17.36
C VAL A 167 -0.05 44.18 -18.24
N SER A 168 -0.29 45.35 -17.64
CA SER A 168 -0.59 46.56 -18.40
C SER A 168 0.57 46.82 -19.37
N ARG A 169 0.26 47.30 -20.60
CA ARG A 169 1.29 47.67 -21.59
C ARG A 169 2.37 48.58 -20.99
N GLU A 170 1.96 49.46 -20.08
CA GLU A 170 2.83 50.34 -19.29
C GLU A 170 3.88 49.61 -18.44
N ASN A 171 3.55 48.44 -17.89
CA ASN A 171 4.48 47.64 -17.08
C ASN A 171 5.48 46.86 -17.96
N VAL A 172 5.06 46.45 -19.17
CA VAL A 172 5.94 45.81 -20.16
C VAL A 172 6.95 46.83 -20.70
N GLU A 173 6.49 48.04 -21.03
CA GLU A 173 7.35 49.14 -21.48
C GLU A 173 8.36 49.57 -20.40
N ARG A 174 7.94 49.60 -19.12
CA ARG A 174 8.86 49.86 -18.00
C ARG A 174 9.94 48.79 -17.84
N HIS A 175 9.60 47.51 -18.02
CA HIS A 175 10.59 46.43 -17.93
C HIS A 175 11.55 46.43 -19.12
N GLN A 176 11.07 46.70 -20.34
CA GLN A 176 11.92 46.84 -21.53
C GLN A 176 12.86 48.04 -21.42
N ALA A 177 12.39 49.17 -20.87
CA ALA A 177 13.24 50.35 -20.64
C ALA A 177 14.35 50.11 -19.61
N LEU A 178 14.10 49.26 -18.60
CA LEU A 178 15.09 48.91 -17.58
C LEU A 178 16.14 47.91 -18.10
N ASP A 179 15.73 46.93 -18.92
CA ASP A 179 16.67 45.98 -19.55
C ASP A 179 17.57 46.66 -20.58
N GLN A 180 17.05 47.62 -21.34
CA GLN A 180 17.85 48.38 -22.30
C GLN A 180 18.92 49.26 -21.63
N ALA A 181 18.67 49.71 -20.40
CA ALA A 181 19.63 50.49 -19.61
C ALA A 181 20.74 49.64 -18.96
N GLN A 182 20.52 48.33 -18.76
CA GLN A 182 21.52 47.45 -18.14
C GLN A 182 22.55 46.86 -19.12
N ILE A 183 22.29 46.90 -20.43
CA ILE A 183 23.18 46.27 -21.43
C ILE A 183 24.44 47.12 -21.73
N TYR A 184 24.53 48.38 -21.28
CA TYR A 184 25.69 49.26 -21.50
C TYR A 184 26.56 49.50 -20.26
N ARG A 185 26.92 48.44 -19.52
CA ARG A 185 28.02 48.51 -18.53
C ARG A 185 29.19 47.62 -18.94
N PHE A 186 29.96 48.11 -19.90
CA PHE A 186 31.30 47.59 -20.21
C PHE A 186 32.32 48.42 -19.41
N SER A 187 33.04 47.78 -18.47
CA SER A 187 34.24 48.40 -17.87
C SER A 187 35.21 47.36 -17.32
N ASN A 188 36.28 47.19 -18.12
CA ASN A 188 37.69 46.98 -17.78
C ASN A 188 38.09 45.83 -16.84
N ASP A 189 38.52 44.73 -17.46
CA ASP A 189 39.59 43.89 -16.93
C ASP A 189 40.86 44.12 -17.77
N SER A 190 41.88 44.73 -17.17
CA SER A 190 43.19 44.97 -17.76
C SER A 190 44.27 44.58 -16.76
N GLY A 191 44.91 43.44 -16.98
CA GLY A 191 46.11 43.06 -16.23
C GLY A 191 46.80 41.80 -16.77
N HIS A 192 48.00 42.00 -17.33
CA HIS A 192 49.01 41.00 -17.77
C HIS A 192 48.74 40.37 -19.16
N GLY A 193 49.70 40.23 -20.06
CA GLY A 193 51.13 40.49 -20.05
C GLY A 193 51.72 39.94 -21.36
N THR A 194 52.37 40.81 -22.12
CA THR A 194 53.42 40.59 -23.14
C THR A 194 53.54 39.24 -23.87
N GLU A 195 53.20 39.21 -25.17
CA GLU A 195 53.99 38.53 -26.22
C GLU A 195 53.85 39.31 -27.55
N PRO A 196 54.96 39.62 -28.26
CA PRO A 196 54.91 40.21 -29.59
C PRO A 196 54.95 39.11 -30.65
N ASN A 197 54.03 39.11 -31.63
CA ASN A 197 54.35 38.79 -33.02
C ASN A 197 53.12 38.93 -33.97
N THR A 198 53.30 39.83 -34.94
CA THR A 198 52.90 39.77 -36.36
C THR A 198 51.44 39.86 -36.81
N GLU A 199 51.14 41.02 -37.42
CA GLU A 199 50.55 41.26 -38.75
C GLU A 199 49.43 40.33 -39.28
N SER A 200 48.22 40.86 -39.41
CA SER A 200 47.76 41.43 -40.69
C SER A 200 46.30 41.92 -40.61
N LEU A 201 46.17 43.21 -40.87
CA LEU A 201 44.92 43.92 -41.13
C LEU A 201 44.33 43.45 -42.46
N ARG A 202 43.07 43.01 -42.50
CA ARG A 202 42.12 43.43 -43.53
C ARG A 202 40.72 43.58 -42.95
N SER A 203 40.31 44.83 -42.94
CA SER A 203 38.96 45.35 -42.75
C SER A 203 38.02 44.90 -43.87
N GLN A 204 36.72 44.80 -43.61
CA GLN A 204 35.77 45.86 -43.98
C GLN A 204 34.37 45.57 -43.41
N SER A 205 33.91 46.51 -42.61
CA SER A 205 32.53 46.75 -42.21
C SER A 205 31.78 47.42 -43.35
N ILE A 206 30.54 47.00 -43.62
CA ILE A 206 29.52 47.83 -44.26
C ILE A 206 28.23 47.70 -43.45
N SER A 207 27.85 48.83 -42.86
CA SER A 207 26.50 49.16 -42.44
C SER A 207 25.77 49.87 -43.59
N SER A 208 24.47 49.67 -43.70
CA SER A 208 23.59 50.57 -44.45
C SER A 208 22.22 50.66 -43.76
N ASN A 209 21.93 51.85 -43.24
CA ASN A 209 20.60 52.37 -42.90
C ASN A 209 20.01 53.06 -44.14
N SER A 210 18.72 52.88 -44.42
CA SER A 210 17.78 53.97 -44.82
C SER A 210 16.39 53.43 -45.22
N SER A 211 15.40 53.74 -44.38
CA SER A 211 14.07 54.36 -44.64
C SER A 211 13.20 54.05 -45.88
N ASP A 212 11.90 53.94 -45.54
CA ASP A 212 10.65 54.35 -46.23
C ASP A 212 9.80 53.36 -47.07
N ASP A 213 8.58 53.19 -46.54
CA ASP A 213 7.25 53.13 -47.18
C ASP A 213 6.97 52.19 -48.36
N GLN A 214 6.22 51.11 -48.08
CA GLN A 214 4.84 50.90 -48.57
C GLN A 214 4.26 49.56 -48.10
N LEU A 215 3.10 49.64 -47.43
CA LEU A 215 2.18 48.52 -47.20
C LEU A 215 1.73 47.91 -48.55
N PRO A 216 1.44 46.59 -48.58
CA PRO A 216 0.03 46.25 -48.68
C PRO A 216 -0.41 45.21 -47.64
N ASP A 217 -1.53 45.58 -47.02
CA ASP A 217 -2.62 44.77 -46.48
C ASP A 217 -2.55 43.26 -46.81
N VAL A 218 -2.14 42.48 -45.81
CA VAL A 218 -2.65 41.13 -45.61
C VAL A 218 -3.19 41.07 -44.19
N ARG A 219 -4.45 41.48 -44.05
CA ARG A 219 -5.34 41.04 -42.99
C ARG A 219 -5.37 39.50 -42.92
N ARG A 220 -4.41 38.93 -42.19
CA ARG A 220 -4.57 37.62 -41.56
C ARG A 220 -5.06 37.88 -40.14
N GLU A 221 -6.36 37.65 -39.96
CA GLU A 221 -6.95 37.37 -38.65
C GLU A 221 -6.20 36.16 -38.06
N HIS A 222 -5.12 36.44 -37.33
CA HIS A 222 -4.52 35.50 -36.40
C HIS A 222 -5.43 35.48 -35.16
N GLU A 223 -6.52 34.72 -35.25
CA GLU A 223 -7.07 34.05 -34.08
C GLU A 223 -6.02 33.00 -33.68
N GLU A 224 -5.03 33.42 -32.89
CA GLU A 224 -4.16 32.49 -32.17
C GLU A 224 -5.03 31.81 -31.10
N GLU A 225 -5.62 30.68 -31.49
CA GLU A 225 -6.13 29.69 -30.56
C GLU A 225 -4.95 29.13 -29.75
N ASP A 226 -4.62 29.78 -28.64
CA ASP A 226 -3.69 29.24 -27.64
C ASP A 226 -4.21 27.87 -27.15
N GLN A 227 -3.51 26.82 -27.56
CA GLN A 227 -3.76 25.44 -27.18
C GLN A 227 -3.07 25.12 -25.85
N ASP A 228 -3.51 25.75 -24.76
CA ASP A 228 -3.18 25.27 -23.41
C ASP A 228 -3.75 23.87 -23.21
N GLU A 229 -2.91 22.88 -22.87
CA GLU A 229 -3.30 21.46 -22.75
C GLU A 229 -4.42 21.26 -21.70
N LYS A 230 -5.61 20.93 -22.22
CA LYS A 230 -6.90 20.98 -21.50
C LYS A 230 -7.19 19.65 -20.80
N HIS A 231 -7.23 19.66 -19.46
CA HIS A 231 -7.69 18.54 -18.62
C HIS A 231 -9.21 18.30 -18.74
N GLY A 232 -9.69 17.73 -19.85
CA GLY A 232 -11.11 17.42 -20.10
C GLY A 232 -11.33 16.01 -20.64
N LEU A 233 -12.45 15.38 -20.24
CA LEU A 233 -12.77 13.97 -20.51
C LEU A 233 -12.94 13.67 -22.01
N MET A 234 -13.47 14.61 -22.79
CA MET A 234 -13.61 14.52 -24.26
C MET A 234 -13.66 15.94 -24.84
N HIS A 235 -12.62 16.33 -25.58
CA HIS A 235 -12.48 17.65 -26.19
C HIS A 235 -13.64 17.92 -27.18
N GLY A 236 -14.36 19.04 -27.00
CA GLY A 236 -15.32 19.55 -27.99
C GLY A 236 -16.74 18.96 -27.97
N SER A 237 -17.04 18.01 -27.07
CA SER A 237 -18.39 17.46 -26.93
C SER A 237 -19.38 18.49 -26.38
N LYS A 238 -20.67 18.37 -26.76
CA LYS A 238 -21.77 19.20 -26.21
C LYS A 238 -21.84 19.12 -24.68
N VAL A 239 -21.44 17.98 -24.12
CA VAL A 239 -21.38 17.74 -22.66
C VAL A 239 -20.24 18.55 -22.01
N ASP A 240 -19.06 18.60 -22.64
CA ASP A 240 -17.91 19.40 -22.15
C ASP A 240 -18.28 20.89 -22.08
N LYS A 241 -18.90 21.43 -23.14
CA LYS A 241 -19.37 22.84 -23.19
C LYS A 241 -20.45 23.14 -22.15
N PHE A 242 -21.32 22.17 -21.84
CA PHE A 242 -22.38 22.35 -20.84
C PHE A 242 -21.81 22.33 -19.41
N LEU A 243 -20.96 21.35 -19.09
CA LEU A 243 -20.35 21.19 -17.77
C LEU A 243 -19.42 22.37 -17.45
N SER A 244 -18.62 22.82 -18.41
CA SER A 244 -17.71 23.96 -18.22
C SER A 244 -18.45 25.28 -17.95
N LYS A 245 -19.68 25.43 -18.47
CA LYS A 245 -20.46 26.67 -18.30
C LYS A 245 -21.25 26.72 -17.00
N LYS A 246 -21.77 25.57 -16.51
CA LYS A 246 -22.65 25.54 -15.32
C LYS A 246 -21.92 25.29 -14.00
N ILE A 247 -20.91 24.43 -13.97
CA ILE A 247 -20.29 23.97 -12.70
C ILE A 247 -19.51 25.07 -11.96
N PRO A 248 -18.66 25.90 -12.62
CA PRO A 248 -17.80 26.84 -11.92
C PRO A 248 -18.51 28.04 -11.26
N GLY A 249 -19.81 28.22 -11.50
CA GLY A 249 -20.61 29.31 -10.92
C GLY A 249 -21.46 28.90 -9.72
N LEU A 250 -21.59 27.59 -9.43
CA LEU A 250 -22.54 27.08 -8.45
C LEU A 250 -21.94 26.77 -7.07
N LEU A 251 -20.61 26.64 -6.97
CA LEU A 251 -19.96 26.11 -5.76
C LEU A 251 -19.03 27.14 -5.11
N SER A 252 -19.17 27.31 -3.79
CA SER A 252 -18.27 28.12 -2.97
C SER A 252 -16.90 27.45 -2.80
N SER A 253 -15.83 28.25 -2.70
CA SER A 253 -14.45 27.79 -2.45
C SER A 253 -14.34 26.88 -1.21
N ARG A 254 -15.15 27.12 -0.16
CA ARG A 254 -15.17 26.27 1.04
C ARG A 254 -15.68 24.85 0.74
N VAL A 255 -16.68 24.74 -0.12
CA VAL A 255 -17.26 23.45 -0.53
C VAL A 255 -16.26 22.67 -1.38
N LEU A 256 -15.55 23.33 -2.30
CA LEU A 256 -14.51 22.69 -3.12
C LEU A 256 -13.34 22.16 -2.26
N LYS A 257 -12.94 22.88 -1.20
CA LYS A 257 -11.96 22.38 -0.23
C LYS A 257 -12.46 21.13 0.51
N GLY A 258 -13.73 21.14 0.93
CA GLY A 258 -14.37 19.97 1.56
C GLY A 258 -14.42 18.76 0.62
N PHE A 259 -14.80 18.98 -0.64
CA PHE A 259 -14.80 17.95 -1.69
C PHE A 259 -13.41 17.38 -1.96
N GLY A 260 -12.39 18.24 -2.06
CA GLY A 260 -11.01 17.80 -2.19
C GLY A 260 -10.54 16.99 -0.99
N PHE A 261 -10.91 17.38 0.24
CA PHE A 261 -10.61 16.61 1.44
C PHE A 261 -11.26 15.23 1.41
N PHE A 262 -12.57 15.16 1.15
CA PHE A 262 -13.31 13.90 1.06
C PHE A 262 -12.71 12.97 -0.01
N TYR A 263 -12.47 13.48 -1.22
CA TYR A 263 -11.87 12.73 -2.31
C TYR A 263 -10.52 12.10 -1.90
N ASN A 264 -9.64 12.88 -1.25
CA ASN A 264 -8.34 12.39 -0.77
C ASN A 264 -8.46 11.34 0.35
N VAL A 265 -9.46 11.45 1.22
CA VAL A 265 -9.71 10.47 2.29
C VAL A 265 -10.21 9.16 1.68
N VAL A 266 -11.17 9.22 0.76
CA VAL A 266 -11.70 8.03 0.09
C VAL A 266 -10.60 7.32 -0.70
N ASP A 267 -9.79 8.04 -1.49
CA ASP A 267 -8.66 7.47 -2.25
C ASP A 267 -7.71 6.62 -1.38
N ARG A 268 -7.52 6.99 -0.10
CA ARG A 268 -6.60 6.31 0.81
C ARG A 268 -7.21 5.08 1.48
N VAL A 269 -8.52 5.08 1.69
CA VAL A 269 -9.22 4.05 2.49
C VAL A 269 -9.99 3.08 1.60
N ILE A 270 -10.29 3.44 0.35
CA ILE A 270 -11.17 2.65 -0.54
C ILE A 270 -10.66 1.23 -0.82
N LEU A 271 -9.34 1.02 -0.87
CA LEU A 271 -8.78 -0.32 -1.07
C LEU A 271 -9.04 -1.25 0.12
N ILE A 272 -8.97 -0.72 1.34
CA ILE A 272 -9.30 -1.46 2.58
C ILE A 272 -10.81 -1.74 2.62
N LEU A 273 -11.63 -0.75 2.27
CA LEU A 273 -13.08 -0.92 2.18
C LEU A 273 -13.48 -1.96 1.12
N GLY A 274 -12.79 -1.96 -0.02
CA GLY A 274 -12.95 -2.97 -1.06
C GLY A 274 -12.60 -4.37 -0.58
N PHE A 275 -11.51 -4.52 0.18
CA PHE A 275 -11.20 -5.77 0.86
C PHE A 275 -12.33 -6.21 1.78
N VAL A 276 -12.84 -5.33 2.65
CA VAL A 276 -14.00 -5.64 3.52
C VAL A 276 -15.25 -6.04 2.72
N ALA A 277 -15.50 -5.41 1.57
CA ALA A 277 -16.62 -5.75 0.70
C ALA A 277 -16.47 -7.16 0.10
N LEU A 278 -15.28 -7.50 -0.39
CA LEU A 278 -14.99 -8.80 -0.98
C LEU A 278 -15.02 -9.90 0.08
N THR A 279 -14.43 -9.67 1.26
CA THR A 279 -14.44 -10.64 2.36
C THR A 279 -15.84 -10.90 2.90
N THR A 280 -16.64 -9.86 3.12
CA THR A 280 -18.05 -10.01 3.52
C THR A 280 -18.90 -10.69 2.43
N GLY A 281 -18.53 -10.50 1.15
CA GLY A 281 -19.12 -11.20 0.02
C GLY A 281 -18.83 -12.70 0.05
N MET A 282 -17.58 -13.09 0.30
CA MET A 282 -17.19 -14.51 0.47
C MET A 282 -17.95 -15.16 1.63
N VAL A 283 -18.06 -14.47 2.77
CA VAL A 283 -18.82 -14.94 3.94
C VAL A 283 -20.29 -15.14 3.59
N THR A 284 -20.91 -14.19 2.90
CA THR A 284 -22.32 -14.25 2.51
C THR A 284 -22.58 -15.33 1.46
N TYR A 285 -21.66 -15.52 0.52
CA TYR A 285 -21.78 -16.56 -0.51
C TYR A 285 -21.67 -17.97 0.10
N GLY A 286 -20.72 -18.17 1.01
CA GLY A 286 -20.51 -19.45 1.69
C GLY A 286 -21.52 -19.76 2.81
N GLY A 287 -22.27 -18.76 3.29
CA GLY A 287 -23.14 -18.93 4.45
C GLY A 287 -22.38 -19.10 5.76
N LEU A 288 -21.21 -18.45 5.88
CA LEU A 288 -20.32 -18.58 7.03
C LEU A 288 -20.72 -17.60 8.15
N PHE A 289 -20.38 -17.93 9.39
CA PHE A 289 -20.51 -17.06 10.56
C PHE A 289 -21.94 -16.64 10.86
N MET A 290 -22.87 -17.59 10.87
CA MET A 290 -24.26 -17.33 11.23
C MET A 290 -24.45 -17.34 12.76
N GLY A 291 -25.22 -16.38 13.29
CA GLY A 291 -25.56 -16.32 14.72
C GLY A 291 -24.34 -16.08 15.63
N GLY A 292 -24.11 -16.97 16.61
CA GLY A 292 -23.02 -16.84 17.58
C GLY A 292 -21.62 -17.04 16.99
N ALA A 293 -21.51 -17.67 15.81
CA ALA A 293 -20.24 -17.92 15.14
C ALA A 293 -19.56 -16.65 14.58
N VAL A 294 -20.31 -15.53 14.52
CA VAL A 294 -19.80 -14.20 14.10
C VAL A 294 -18.56 -13.80 14.88
N PHE A 295 -18.50 -14.04 16.19
CA PHE A 295 -17.36 -13.61 17.00
C PHE A 295 -16.07 -14.37 16.64
N SER A 296 -16.17 -15.68 16.39
CA SER A 296 -15.02 -16.49 15.96
C SER A 296 -14.55 -16.09 14.56
N GLY A 297 -15.49 -15.86 13.64
CA GLY A 297 -15.20 -15.39 12.29
C GLY A 297 -14.54 -14.02 12.26
N LEU A 298 -15.09 -13.05 13.00
CA LEU A 298 -14.51 -11.71 13.11
C LEU A 298 -13.10 -11.75 13.69
N ALA A 299 -12.85 -12.57 14.72
CA ALA A 299 -11.51 -12.69 15.30
C ALA A 299 -10.50 -13.15 14.25
N HIS A 300 -10.77 -14.24 13.53
CA HIS A 300 -9.86 -14.78 12.52
C HIS A 300 -9.71 -13.86 11.29
N TRP A 301 -10.81 -13.29 10.79
CA TRP A 301 -10.77 -12.47 9.58
C TRP A 301 -10.16 -11.09 9.82
N ILE A 302 -10.37 -10.48 10.99
CA ILE A 302 -9.70 -9.22 11.35
C ILE A 302 -8.21 -9.48 11.61
N LYS A 303 -7.87 -10.48 12.43
CA LYS A 303 -6.47 -10.82 12.76
C LYS A 303 -5.68 -11.21 11.50
N GLY A 304 -6.21 -12.13 10.71
CA GLY A 304 -5.61 -12.55 9.43
C GLY A 304 -5.56 -11.42 8.40
N GLY A 305 -6.61 -10.60 8.32
CA GLY A 305 -6.65 -9.41 7.46
C GLY A 305 -5.58 -8.37 7.80
N VAL A 306 -5.27 -8.17 9.08
CA VAL A 306 -4.18 -7.28 9.52
C VAL A 306 -2.83 -7.80 9.03
N PHE A 307 -2.53 -9.09 9.18
CA PHE A 307 -1.29 -9.68 8.64
C PHE A 307 -1.21 -9.61 7.12
N PHE A 308 -2.33 -9.86 6.45
CA PHE A 308 -2.43 -9.76 5.00
C PHE A 308 -2.10 -8.36 4.48
N TRP A 309 -2.73 -7.33 5.06
CA TRP A 309 -2.44 -5.93 4.72
C TRP A 309 -1.05 -5.47 5.15
N TYR A 310 -0.54 -6.00 6.26
CA TYR A 310 0.84 -5.75 6.67
C TYR A 310 1.85 -6.31 5.65
N GLY A 311 1.55 -7.47 5.06
CA GLY A 311 2.31 -8.03 3.94
C GLY A 311 2.23 -7.15 2.67
N ILE A 312 1.05 -6.63 2.33
CA ILE A 312 0.89 -5.66 1.21
C ILE A 312 1.70 -4.38 1.46
N LEU A 313 1.68 -3.84 2.68
CA LEU A 313 2.46 -2.66 3.06
C LEU A 313 3.97 -2.95 2.95
N THR A 314 4.40 -4.13 3.39
CA THR A 314 5.78 -4.62 3.28
C THR A 314 6.22 -4.71 1.82
N LEU A 315 5.38 -5.28 0.94
CA LEU A 315 5.63 -5.31 -0.50
C LEU A 315 5.69 -3.90 -1.10
N GLY A 316 4.79 -3.01 -0.66
CA GLY A 316 4.78 -1.60 -1.06
C GLY A 316 6.08 -0.88 -0.68
N ARG A 317 6.56 -1.08 0.55
CA ARG A 317 7.87 -0.55 1.02
C ARG A 317 9.00 -1.06 0.13
N TRP A 318 9.03 -2.36 -0.18
CA TRP A 318 10.00 -2.93 -1.10
C TRP A 318 9.90 -2.31 -2.51
N ALA A 319 8.69 -2.13 -3.03
CA ALA A 319 8.46 -1.56 -4.36
C ALA A 319 8.85 -0.07 -4.47
N GLY A 320 9.01 0.63 -3.35
CA GLY A 320 9.38 2.05 -3.29
C GLY A 320 8.24 2.99 -2.92
N CYS A 321 7.09 2.47 -2.49
CA CYS A 321 6.06 3.29 -1.85
C CYS A 321 6.64 3.90 -0.56
N PHE A 322 6.30 5.16 -0.29
CA PHE A 322 6.74 5.90 0.91
C PHE A 322 8.26 6.22 0.97
N ALA A 323 8.93 6.25 -0.19
CA ALA A 323 10.33 6.67 -0.29
C ALA A 323 10.55 8.14 0.13
N ASP A 324 9.55 8.99 -0.02
CA ASP A 324 9.54 10.39 0.38
C ASP A 324 9.69 10.59 1.90
N ILE A 325 9.15 9.65 2.69
CA ILE A 325 9.24 9.65 4.16
C ILE A 325 10.32 8.70 4.70
N GLY A 326 11.00 7.92 3.83
CA GLY A 326 12.11 7.04 4.19
C GLY A 326 11.71 5.61 4.59
N TRP A 327 10.47 5.20 4.36
CA TRP A 327 9.97 3.87 4.76
C TRP A 327 10.36 2.76 3.76
N SER A 328 10.83 3.12 2.56
CA SER A 328 11.23 2.16 1.52
C SER A 328 12.70 1.72 1.62
N TRP A 329 13.20 1.58 2.85
CA TRP A 329 14.59 1.19 3.11
C TRP A 329 15.61 2.15 2.47
N ASN A 330 15.32 3.46 2.52
CA ASN A 330 16.09 4.51 1.86
C ASN A 330 16.35 5.70 2.79
N ILE A 331 17.37 6.50 2.46
CA ILE A 331 17.61 7.76 3.15
C ILE A 331 16.52 8.77 2.74
N ARG A 332 15.93 9.43 3.72
CA ARG A 332 14.90 10.45 3.50
C ARG A 332 15.46 11.62 2.65
N PRO A 333 14.79 12.02 1.55
CA PRO A 333 15.26 13.11 0.69
C PRO A 333 15.20 14.51 1.33
N LYS A 334 14.18 14.79 2.16
CA LYS A 334 13.98 16.11 2.79
C LYS A 334 14.52 16.12 4.22
N GLN A 335 15.49 17.00 4.49
CA GLN A 335 15.98 17.30 5.83
C GLN A 335 15.05 18.33 6.49
N GLY A 336 14.32 17.92 7.52
CA GLY A 336 13.39 18.80 8.27
C GLY A 336 12.10 18.09 8.72
N GLY A 337 11.74 18.24 9.99
CA GLY A 337 10.53 17.66 10.59
C GLY A 337 10.77 16.35 11.39
N ARG A 338 9.81 16.02 12.26
CA ARG A 338 9.85 14.83 13.14
C ARG A 338 9.98 13.55 12.32
N ARG A 339 11.01 12.74 12.61
CA ARG A 339 11.22 11.43 11.97
C ARG A 339 10.31 10.40 12.65
N ILE A 340 9.30 9.91 11.94
CA ILE A 340 8.51 8.74 12.36
C ILE A 340 8.95 7.59 11.48
N THR A 341 9.61 6.61 12.10
CA THR A 341 10.13 5.42 11.44
C THR A 341 9.00 4.42 11.22
N ALA A 342 9.15 3.54 10.22
CA ALA A 342 8.13 2.53 9.94
C ALA A 342 8.02 1.57 11.14
N GLU A 343 9.14 1.24 11.74
CA GLU A 343 9.32 0.35 12.87
C GLU A 343 8.69 0.91 14.16
N PHE A 344 8.68 2.25 14.32
CA PHE A 344 7.92 2.90 15.40
C PHE A 344 6.41 2.72 15.18
N VAL A 345 5.93 2.89 13.95
CA VAL A 345 4.50 2.69 13.64
C VAL A 345 4.10 1.23 13.82
N GLU A 346 4.93 0.29 13.37
CA GLU A 346 4.73 -1.14 13.60
C GLU A 346 4.65 -1.45 15.11
N SER A 347 5.59 -0.94 15.90
CA SER A 347 5.60 -1.11 17.36
C SER A 347 4.37 -0.49 18.03
N PHE A 348 3.94 0.69 17.57
CA PHE A 348 2.72 1.35 18.05
C PHE A 348 1.46 0.56 17.73
N LEU A 349 1.37 -0.03 16.53
CA LEU A 349 0.23 -0.86 16.15
C LEU A 349 0.16 -2.13 16.99
N ILE A 350 1.31 -2.78 17.24
CA ILE A 350 1.41 -3.95 18.13
C ILE A 350 0.98 -3.57 19.55
N PHE A 351 1.47 -2.44 20.08
CA PHE A 351 1.08 -1.91 21.40
C PHE A 351 -0.42 -1.62 21.48
N PHE A 352 -0.95 -0.88 20.50
CA PHE A 352 -2.34 -0.48 20.46
C PHE A 352 -3.23 -1.72 20.42
N TYR A 353 -2.95 -2.65 19.50
CA TYR A 353 -3.66 -3.91 19.38
C TYR A 353 -3.59 -4.72 20.69
N GLY A 354 -2.42 -4.87 21.30
CA GLY A 354 -2.26 -5.57 22.58
C GLY A 354 -3.10 -4.92 23.69
N SER A 355 -2.99 -3.60 23.86
CA SER A 355 -3.69 -2.85 24.90
C SER A 355 -5.21 -2.92 24.79
N THR A 356 -5.76 -2.98 23.58
CA THR A 356 -7.21 -3.07 23.37
C THR A 356 -7.71 -4.51 23.50
N ASN A 357 -6.99 -5.50 22.98
CA ASN A 357 -7.47 -6.88 22.93
C ASN A 357 -7.45 -7.62 24.27
N VAL A 358 -6.62 -7.19 25.24
CA VAL A 358 -6.71 -7.69 26.62
C VAL A 358 -8.15 -7.64 27.16
N PHE A 359 -8.92 -6.62 26.78
CA PHE A 359 -10.29 -6.42 27.23
C PHE A 359 -11.35 -7.07 26.33
N LEU A 360 -10.99 -7.47 25.10
CA LEU A 360 -11.93 -7.99 24.11
C LEU A 360 -12.03 -9.52 24.14
N GLU A 361 -11.01 -10.21 24.65
CA GLU A 361 -10.90 -11.67 24.54
C GLU A 361 -12.01 -12.42 25.32
N HIS A 362 -12.55 -11.84 26.39
CA HIS A 362 -13.63 -12.44 27.17
C HIS A 362 -15.05 -11.98 26.75
N LEU A 363 -15.19 -11.27 25.63
CA LEU A 363 -16.51 -10.78 25.19
C LEU A 363 -17.47 -11.92 24.81
N ALA A 364 -16.96 -13.02 24.25
CA ALA A 364 -17.79 -14.16 23.86
C ALA A 364 -18.32 -14.97 25.06
N ALA A 365 -17.68 -14.85 26.22
CA ALA A 365 -18.02 -15.58 27.44
C ALA A 365 -18.30 -14.64 28.62
N TRP A 366 -18.75 -13.40 28.35
CA TRP A 366 -18.95 -12.38 29.37
C TRP A 366 -19.79 -12.87 30.56
N GLY A 367 -19.20 -12.90 31.75
CA GLY A 367 -19.85 -13.34 32.98
C GLY A 367 -19.72 -14.83 33.30
N LYS A 368 -18.97 -15.60 32.48
CA LYS A 368 -18.61 -17.00 32.77
C LYS A 368 -17.21 -17.08 33.39
N ALA A 369 -16.87 -18.26 33.92
CA ALA A 369 -15.51 -18.52 34.41
C ALA A 369 -14.50 -18.48 33.26
N TRP A 370 -13.29 -17.97 33.55
CA TRP A 370 -12.18 -17.95 32.62
C TRP A 370 -11.73 -19.38 32.29
N SER A 371 -11.64 -19.71 31.01
CA SER A 371 -11.08 -20.96 30.54
C SER A 371 -9.55 -20.89 30.41
N ALA A 372 -8.89 -22.04 30.32
CA ALA A 372 -7.45 -22.10 30.05
C ALA A 372 -7.10 -21.41 28.70
N GLN A 373 -7.95 -21.59 27.69
CA GLN A 373 -7.81 -20.95 26.39
C GLN A 373 -7.91 -19.41 26.48
N ASP A 374 -8.80 -18.88 27.32
CA ASP A 374 -8.90 -17.43 27.54
C ASP A 374 -7.62 -16.87 28.19
N LEU A 375 -7.04 -17.62 29.14
CA LEU A 375 -5.79 -17.23 29.80
C LEU A 375 -4.60 -17.27 28.83
N GLU A 376 -4.54 -18.27 27.94
CA GLU A 376 -3.55 -18.33 26.87
C GLU A 376 -3.68 -17.14 25.92
N HIS A 377 -4.89 -16.82 25.46
CA HIS A 377 -5.09 -15.65 24.60
C HIS A 377 -4.76 -14.33 25.29
N ILE A 378 -5.10 -14.15 26.58
CA ILE A 378 -4.65 -12.97 27.35
C ILE A 378 -3.13 -12.89 27.39
N SER A 379 -2.43 -14.01 27.62
CA SER A 379 -0.96 -14.02 27.68
C SER A 379 -0.33 -13.54 26.36
N ILE A 380 -0.91 -13.90 25.22
CA ILE A 380 -0.51 -13.41 23.90
C ILE A 380 -0.73 -11.89 23.80
N THR A 381 -1.88 -11.38 24.27
CA THR A 381 -2.14 -9.93 24.23
C THR A 381 -1.21 -9.13 25.16
N ALA A 382 -0.83 -9.69 26.31
CA ALA A 382 0.16 -9.09 27.20
C ALA A 382 1.56 -9.01 26.56
N MET A 383 1.95 -10.05 25.82
CA MET A 383 3.18 -10.04 25.00
C MET A 383 3.15 -8.92 23.95
N PHE A 384 2.01 -8.74 23.26
CA PHE A 384 1.85 -7.65 22.28
C PHE A 384 1.93 -6.27 22.94
N PHE A 385 1.28 -6.10 24.10
CA PHE A 385 1.33 -4.85 24.84
C PHE A 385 2.77 -4.49 25.27
N GLY A 386 3.48 -5.42 25.91
CA GLY A 386 4.86 -5.22 26.36
C GLY A 386 5.87 -5.08 25.22
N GLY A 387 5.77 -5.93 24.20
CA GLY A 387 6.62 -5.90 23.03
C GLY A 387 6.47 -4.61 22.24
N GLY A 388 5.23 -4.18 21.98
CA GLY A 388 4.96 -2.91 21.30
C GLY A 388 5.51 -1.70 22.06
N LEU A 389 5.31 -1.66 23.38
CA LEU A 389 5.86 -0.58 24.23
C LEU A 389 7.40 -0.55 24.17
N CYS A 390 8.05 -1.71 24.31
CA CYS A 390 9.51 -1.84 24.21
C CYS A 390 10.02 -1.33 22.85
N GLY A 391 9.36 -1.74 21.76
CA GLY A 391 9.70 -1.29 20.41
C GLY A 391 9.58 0.23 20.22
N MET A 392 8.53 0.84 20.77
CA MET A 392 8.36 2.30 20.72
C MET A 392 9.44 3.04 21.51
N LEU A 393 9.88 2.49 22.66
CA LEU A 393 10.93 3.08 23.48
C LEU A 393 12.29 3.05 22.77
N ILE A 394 12.62 1.95 22.07
CA ILE A 394 13.86 1.80 21.28
C ILE A 394 13.94 2.85 20.16
N GLU A 395 12.83 3.09 19.47
CA GLU A 395 12.75 4.06 18.37
C GLU A 395 12.66 5.52 18.85
N SER A 396 12.50 5.76 20.15
CA SER A 396 12.36 7.10 20.72
C SER A 396 13.69 7.83 20.83
N THR A 397 13.82 8.95 20.11
CA THR A 397 15.01 9.81 20.18
C THR A 397 15.26 10.37 21.57
N ARG A 398 14.20 10.61 22.37
CA ARG A 398 14.33 11.09 23.75
C ARG A 398 14.97 10.05 24.64
N ILE A 399 14.50 8.81 24.58
CA ILE A 399 15.06 7.69 25.35
C ILE A 399 16.50 7.46 24.92
N ARG A 400 16.77 7.43 23.61
CA ARG A 400 18.14 7.31 23.08
C ARG A 400 19.08 8.41 23.61
N ASN A 401 18.63 9.67 23.64
CA ASN A 401 19.43 10.77 24.19
C ASN A 401 19.69 10.61 25.70
N LEU A 402 18.71 10.11 26.46
CA LEU A 402 18.87 9.81 27.89
C LEU A 402 19.86 8.66 28.11
N LEU A 403 19.82 7.61 27.29
CA LEU A 403 20.76 6.49 27.35
C LEU A 403 22.19 6.92 26.97
N ASN A 404 22.32 7.85 26.01
CA ASN A 404 23.61 8.42 25.61
C ASN A 404 24.14 9.45 26.62
N ALA A 405 23.34 9.91 27.58
CA ALA A 405 23.79 10.89 28.59
C ALA A 405 24.87 10.32 29.53
N SER A 406 24.98 8.99 29.62
CA SER A 406 26.02 8.30 30.38
C SER A 406 27.37 8.26 29.67
N THR A 407 27.46 8.72 28.40
CA THR A 407 28.73 8.76 27.66
C THR A 407 29.55 9.99 28.08
N PRO A 408 30.80 9.82 28.57
CA PRO A 408 31.64 10.94 29.00
C PRO A 408 32.16 11.73 27.79
N THR A 409 31.35 12.65 27.27
CA THR A 409 31.73 13.59 26.19
C THR A 409 32.65 14.72 26.66
N GLY A 410 32.86 14.87 27.96
CA GLY A 410 33.63 15.97 28.57
C GLY A 410 35.16 15.78 28.67
N GLN A 411 35.72 14.66 28.19
CA GLN A 411 37.17 14.36 28.32
C GLN A 411 37.94 14.30 26.99
N LEU A 412 37.30 14.60 25.85
CA LEU A 412 37.95 14.54 24.54
C LEU A 412 38.85 15.78 24.35
N SER A 413 40.16 15.54 24.23
CA SER A 413 41.13 16.59 23.91
C SER A 413 40.96 17.04 22.46
N TYR A 414 41.29 18.30 22.17
CA TYR A 414 41.20 18.93 20.84
C TYR A 414 42.01 18.21 19.73
N THR A 415 42.80 17.21 20.10
CA THR A 415 43.60 16.34 19.23
C THR A 415 42.88 15.07 18.75
N ASP A 416 41.67 14.78 19.24
CA ASP A 416 40.93 13.59 18.81
C ASP A 416 40.29 13.78 17.43
N GLU A 417 40.47 12.77 16.57
CA GLU A 417 39.94 12.71 15.20
C GLU A 417 38.43 13.04 15.16
N PRO A 418 37.97 13.93 14.24
CA PRO A 418 36.56 14.33 14.15
C PRO A 418 35.58 13.15 13.93
N ARG A 419 36.09 11.99 13.51
CA ARG A 419 35.32 10.74 13.37
C ARG A 419 34.89 10.11 14.69
N ALA A 420 35.59 10.37 15.80
CA ALA A 420 35.26 9.78 17.11
C ALA A 420 33.94 10.33 17.69
N LEU A 421 33.51 11.50 17.22
CA LEU A 421 32.27 12.20 17.61
C LEU A 421 31.10 11.95 16.65
N GLU A 422 31.31 11.25 15.54
CA GLU A 422 30.24 10.95 14.58
C GLU A 422 29.31 9.85 15.10
N GLU A 423 28.00 10.08 15.01
CA GLU A 423 27.02 9.03 15.30
C GLU A 423 27.27 7.80 14.42
N PRO A 424 27.14 6.57 14.97
CA PRO A 424 27.27 5.34 14.19
C PRO A 424 26.38 5.37 12.95
N LYS A 425 26.88 4.83 11.84
CA LYS A 425 26.12 4.76 10.57
C LYS A 425 24.78 4.04 10.72
N SER A 426 24.68 3.11 11.67
CA SER A 426 23.43 2.42 12.04
C SER A 426 22.36 3.36 12.60
N TYR A 427 22.70 4.52 13.17
CA TYR A 427 21.72 5.48 13.71
C TYR A 427 20.98 6.24 12.60
N ARG A 428 21.47 6.16 11.36
CA ARG A 428 20.85 6.81 10.20
C ARG A 428 19.60 6.06 9.71
N PHE A 429 19.41 4.82 10.13
CA PHE A 429 18.31 3.96 9.67
C PHE A 429 17.73 3.12 10.84
N PRO A 430 16.41 3.08 11.03
CA PRO A 430 15.77 2.30 12.10
C PRO A 430 15.96 0.78 11.89
N MET A 431 16.46 0.08 12.91
CA MET A 431 16.70 -1.37 12.88
C MET A 431 16.12 -2.01 14.14
N ASN A 432 14.84 -1.78 14.41
CA ASN A 432 14.19 -2.35 15.58
C ASN A 432 13.70 -3.78 15.31
N PRO A 433 14.27 -4.80 15.98
CA PRO A 433 13.88 -6.19 15.77
C PRO A 433 12.61 -6.59 16.54
N ILE A 434 12.13 -5.77 17.48
CA ILE A 434 11.04 -6.13 18.39
C ILE A 434 9.73 -6.46 17.65
N PRO A 435 9.29 -5.71 16.62
CA PRO A 435 8.11 -6.11 15.85
C PRO A 435 8.24 -7.51 15.22
N ALA A 436 9.40 -7.82 14.65
CA ALA A 436 9.66 -9.13 14.06
C ALA A 436 9.71 -10.24 15.14
N LEU A 437 10.26 -9.95 16.31
CA LEU A 437 10.29 -10.88 17.45
C LEU A 437 8.88 -11.22 17.95
N VAL A 438 8.00 -10.24 18.08
CA VAL A 438 6.60 -10.49 18.50
C VAL A 438 5.88 -11.38 17.49
N ILE A 439 6.09 -11.15 16.20
CA ILE A 439 5.52 -11.99 15.12
C ILE A 439 6.12 -13.40 15.14
N LEU A 440 7.42 -13.53 15.40
CA LEU A 440 8.09 -14.83 15.53
C LEU A 440 7.47 -15.65 16.67
N LEU A 441 7.34 -15.06 17.85
CA LEU A 441 6.78 -15.72 19.03
C LEU A 441 5.32 -16.12 18.80
N LEU A 442 4.52 -15.24 18.20
CA LEU A 442 3.15 -15.58 17.81
C LEU A 442 3.12 -16.78 16.86
N GLY A 443 3.97 -16.78 15.82
CA GLY A 443 4.05 -17.86 14.85
C GLY A 443 4.42 -19.20 15.50
N LEU A 444 5.40 -19.21 16.41
CA LEU A 444 5.81 -20.41 17.14
C LEU A 444 4.67 -20.96 18.00
N MET A 445 4.06 -20.12 18.85
CA MET A 445 2.98 -20.53 19.75
C MET A 445 1.79 -21.12 19.00
N MET A 446 1.43 -20.51 17.86
CA MET A 446 0.26 -20.90 17.09
C MET A 446 0.53 -22.09 16.19
N SER A 447 1.79 -22.29 15.78
CA SER A 447 2.19 -23.46 14.99
C SER A 447 2.08 -24.78 15.76
N SER A 448 2.21 -24.72 17.09
CA SER A 448 2.12 -25.86 18.01
C SER A 448 0.76 -25.97 18.72
N HIS A 449 -0.21 -25.13 18.37
CA HIS A 449 -1.50 -25.10 19.05
C HIS A 449 -2.43 -26.19 18.51
N HIS A 450 -2.79 -27.16 19.36
CA HIS A 450 -3.74 -28.22 19.01
C HIS A 450 -5.18 -27.69 18.91
N GLN A 451 -5.92 -28.14 17.90
CA GLN A 451 -7.32 -27.75 17.66
C GLN A 451 -8.24 -28.97 17.75
N GLU A 452 -9.56 -28.74 17.80
CA GLU A 452 -10.55 -29.83 17.86
C GLU A 452 -10.48 -30.78 16.64
N SER A 453 -10.05 -30.27 15.49
CA SER A 453 -9.90 -31.03 14.24
C SER A 453 -8.44 -31.12 13.80
N MET A 454 -8.08 -32.24 13.17
CA MET A 454 -6.79 -32.42 12.51
C MET A 454 -6.57 -31.42 11.37
N VAL A 455 -7.61 -31.15 10.57
CA VAL A 455 -7.54 -30.14 9.48
C VAL A 455 -7.30 -28.76 10.09
N SER A 456 -8.00 -28.41 11.16
CA SER A 456 -7.81 -27.14 11.87
C SER A 456 -6.39 -27.03 12.43
N THR A 457 -5.87 -28.09 13.06
CA THR A 457 -4.51 -28.13 13.62
C THR A 457 -3.45 -27.93 12.52
N MET A 458 -3.61 -28.60 11.37
CA MET A 458 -2.70 -28.44 10.23
C MET A 458 -2.72 -27.02 9.67
N ILE A 459 -3.90 -26.42 9.50
CA ILE A 459 -4.01 -25.03 9.00
C ILE A 459 -3.37 -24.05 9.99
N HIS A 460 -3.53 -24.27 11.31
CA HIS A 460 -2.87 -23.45 12.34
C HIS A 460 -1.35 -23.58 12.30
N SER A 461 -0.85 -24.80 12.13
CA SER A 461 0.57 -25.06 11.89
C SER A 461 1.08 -24.28 10.66
N GLN A 462 0.38 -24.37 9.53
CA GLN A 462 0.76 -23.72 8.28
C GLN A 462 0.89 -22.19 8.40
N TRP A 463 -0.12 -21.50 8.94
CA TRP A 463 -0.03 -20.04 9.06
C TRP A 463 0.97 -19.60 10.12
N GLY A 464 1.10 -20.35 11.22
CA GLY A 464 2.11 -20.11 12.25
C GLY A 464 3.53 -20.18 11.67
N THR A 465 3.84 -21.23 10.92
CA THR A 465 5.14 -21.40 10.23
C THR A 465 5.40 -20.30 9.20
N LEU A 466 4.38 -19.83 8.50
CA LEU A 466 4.52 -18.69 7.58
C LEU A 466 4.89 -17.40 8.32
N LEU A 467 4.29 -17.12 9.48
CA LEU A 467 4.68 -15.95 10.29
C LEU A 467 6.11 -16.07 10.85
N VAL A 468 6.53 -17.27 11.25
CA VAL A 468 7.93 -17.56 11.62
C VAL A 468 8.87 -17.25 10.44
N GLY A 469 8.53 -17.73 9.24
CA GLY A 469 9.28 -17.44 8.01
C GLY A 469 9.36 -15.94 7.70
N ALA A 470 8.27 -15.20 7.87
CA ALA A 470 8.25 -13.75 7.71
C ALA A 470 9.21 -13.04 8.67
N ALA A 471 9.20 -13.43 9.94
CA ALA A 471 10.05 -12.84 10.97
C ALA A 471 11.54 -13.10 10.71
N PHE A 472 11.90 -14.33 10.31
CA PHE A 472 13.28 -14.66 9.94
C PHE A 472 13.74 -13.92 8.69
N ALA A 473 12.90 -13.83 7.66
CA ALA A 473 13.21 -13.04 6.47
C ALA A 473 13.41 -11.56 6.82
N ARG A 474 12.62 -10.99 7.75
CA ARG A 474 12.79 -9.61 8.21
C ARG A 474 14.07 -9.44 9.02
N ALA A 475 14.41 -10.41 9.88
CA ALA A 475 15.68 -10.41 10.59
C ALA A 475 16.88 -10.43 9.62
N ALA A 476 16.80 -11.22 8.54
CA ALA A 476 17.80 -11.22 7.49
C ALA A 476 17.91 -9.85 6.79
N THR A 477 16.80 -9.15 6.55
CA THR A 477 16.81 -7.75 6.05
C THR A 477 17.60 -6.83 6.99
N TYR A 478 17.39 -6.93 8.30
CA TYR A 478 18.14 -6.12 9.28
C TYR A 478 19.63 -6.45 9.29
N ILE A 479 20.00 -7.73 9.21
CA ILE A 479 21.40 -8.14 9.12
C ILE A 479 22.06 -7.57 7.86
N LEU A 480 21.39 -7.66 6.70
CA LEU A 480 21.89 -7.11 5.44
C LEU A 480 22.14 -5.60 5.54
N PHE A 481 21.21 -4.83 6.10
CA PHE A 481 21.38 -3.38 6.25
C PHE A 481 22.33 -2.99 7.38
N TYR A 482 22.51 -3.83 8.40
CA TYR A 482 23.56 -3.63 9.39
C TYR A 482 24.95 -3.77 8.75
N LEU A 483 25.13 -4.76 7.88
CA LEU A 483 26.38 -5.00 7.14
C LEU A 483 26.61 -3.98 6.01
N SER A 484 25.55 -3.51 5.36
CA SER A 484 25.60 -2.60 4.22
C SER A 484 24.46 -1.57 4.33
N PRO A 485 24.65 -0.51 5.14
CA PRO A 485 23.60 0.48 5.38
C PRO A 485 23.23 1.24 4.10
N PRO A 486 21.95 1.59 3.92
CA PRO A 486 21.50 2.31 2.73
C PRO A 486 22.14 3.70 2.70
N THR A 487 22.76 4.03 1.57
CA THR A 487 23.44 5.33 1.34
C THR A 487 22.67 6.24 0.39
N SER A 488 21.66 5.70 -0.29
CA SER A 488 20.93 6.40 -1.35
C SER A 488 19.54 6.84 -0.91
N ILE A 489 19.02 7.86 -1.60
CA ILE A 489 17.62 8.27 -1.53
C ILE A 489 16.69 7.28 -2.25
N PHE A 490 17.22 6.41 -3.10
CA PHE A 490 16.46 5.39 -3.82
C PHE A 490 16.19 4.16 -2.93
N PRO A 491 15.07 3.44 -3.16
CA PRO A 491 14.72 2.24 -2.40
C PRO A 491 15.78 1.13 -2.47
N GLY A 492 16.16 0.55 -1.34
CA GLY A 492 17.21 -0.48 -1.24
C GLY A 492 16.83 -1.88 -1.74
N ARG A 493 15.54 -2.17 -1.94
CA ARG A 493 14.98 -3.43 -2.50
C ARG A 493 15.66 -4.73 -2.05
N PRO A 494 15.81 -4.99 -0.74
CA PRO A 494 16.41 -6.24 -0.26
C PRO A 494 15.53 -7.45 -0.67
N PRO A 495 16.12 -8.55 -1.16
CA PRO A 495 15.34 -9.72 -1.62
C PRO A 495 14.60 -10.42 -0.48
N THR A 496 15.14 -10.38 0.74
CA THR A 496 14.53 -10.97 1.93
C THR A 496 13.21 -10.31 2.31
N GLU A 497 13.04 -9.02 2.04
CA GLU A 497 11.79 -8.30 2.31
C GLU A 497 10.63 -8.74 1.41
N LEU A 498 10.94 -9.22 0.20
CA LEU A 498 9.95 -9.82 -0.69
C LEU A 498 9.41 -11.13 -0.10
N ILE A 499 10.29 -11.94 0.50
CA ILE A 499 9.91 -13.17 1.22
C ILE A 499 9.09 -12.82 2.46
N THR A 500 9.49 -11.80 3.23
CA THR A 500 8.68 -11.30 4.36
C THR A 500 7.28 -10.93 3.92
N ALA A 501 7.13 -10.17 2.82
CA ALA A 501 5.83 -9.81 2.29
C ALA A 501 5.00 -11.04 1.90
N PHE A 502 5.58 -11.98 1.17
CA PHE A 502 4.92 -13.23 0.78
C PHE A 502 4.41 -14.00 2.00
N CYS A 503 5.28 -14.26 2.96
CA CYS A 503 4.95 -15.00 4.17
C CYS A 503 3.87 -14.32 5.02
N LEU A 504 3.89 -12.99 5.15
CA LEU A 504 2.84 -12.24 5.86
C LEU A 504 1.50 -12.27 5.12
N MET A 505 1.51 -12.09 3.80
CA MET A 505 0.29 -12.14 2.99
C MET A 505 -0.32 -13.54 3.02
N ALA A 506 0.50 -14.57 2.83
CA ALA A 506 0.04 -15.95 2.81
C ALA A 506 -0.39 -16.45 4.19
N GLY A 507 0.40 -16.14 5.24
CA GLY A 507 0.04 -16.43 6.62
C GLY A 507 -1.26 -15.73 7.02
N GLY A 508 -1.43 -14.47 6.66
CA GLY A 508 -2.69 -13.73 6.88
C GLY A 508 -3.89 -14.36 6.18
N MET A 509 -3.75 -14.80 4.92
CA MET A 509 -4.82 -15.47 4.18
C MET A 509 -5.22 -16.82 4.80
N ILE A 510 -4.25 -17.66 5.14
CA ILE A 510 -4.51 -18.96 5.79
C ILE A 510 -5.10 -18.76 7.19
N PHE A 511 -4.68 -17.73 7.92
CA PHE A 511 -5.26 -17.40 9.22
C PHE A 511 -6.75 -16.98 9.10
N MET A 512 -7.16 -16.26 8.05
CA MET A 512 -8.59 -16.03 7.81
C MET A 512 -9.35 -17.33 7.53
N ALA A 513 -8.71 -18.26 6.80
CA ALA A 513 -9.27 -19.56 6.45
C ALA A 513 -9.32 -20.55 7.64
N SER A 514 -8.61 -20.28 8.74
CA SER A 514 -8.55 -21.15 9.92
C SER A 514 -9.70 -20.92 10.91
N ALA A 515 -10.67 -20.08 10.58
CA ALA A 515 -11.86 -19.89 11.40
C ALA A 515 -12.68 -21.18 11.48
N ARG A 516 -13.32 -21.44 12.63
CA ARG A 516 -14.09 -22.67 12.90
C ARG A 516 -15.05 -23.04 11.76
N ASP A 517 -15.95 -22.14 11.40
CA ASP A 517 -16.93 -22.37 10.31
C ASP A 517 -16.26 -22.59 8.95
N CYS A 518 -15.11 -21.96 8.69
CA CYS A 518 -14.36 -22.18 7.45
C CYS A 518 -13.80 -23.61 7.41
N VAL A 519 -13.24 -24.10 8.52
CA VAL A 519 -12.72 -25.47 8.61
C VAL A 519 -13.85 -26.49 8.55
N GLU A 520 -14.95 -26.28 9.26
CA GLU A 520 -16.13 -27.16 9.19
C GLU A 520 -16.69 -27.21 7.74
N ALA A 521 -16.70 -26.07 7.03
CA ALA A 521 -17.06 -26.04 5.62
C ALA A 521 -16.06 -26.79 4.73
N MET A 522 -14.76 -26.74 5.01
CA MET A 522 -13.75 -27.51 4.27
C MET A 522 -13.97 -29.01 4.47
N GLU A 523 -14.12 -29.44 5.71
CA GLU A 523 -14.35 -30.85 6.08
C GLU A 523 -15.65 -31.38 5.46
N ALA A 524 -16.72 -30.60 5.51
CA ALA A 524 -18.01 -30.96 4.92
C ALA A 524 -17.97 -31.10 3.39
N ASN A 525 -16.99 -30.49 2.72
CA ASN A 525 -16.76 -30.61 1.28
C ASN A 525 -15.58 -31.54 0.93
N GLY A 526 -15.00 -32.25 1.91
CA GLY A 526 -13.88 -33.17 1.70
C GLY A 526 -12.58 -32.49 1.25
N LEU A 527 -12.39 -31.21 1.60
CA LEU A 527 -11.17 -30.46 1.31
C LEU A 527 -10.14 -30.66 2.42
N ASP A 528 -8.89 -30.89 2.04
CA ASP A 528 -7.78 -31.02 2.98
C ASP A 528 -7.03 -29.69 3.19
N ALA A 529 -6.19 -29.65 4.23
CA ALA A 529 -5.37 -28.48 4.53
C ALA A 529 -4.33 -28.19 3.43
N MET A 530 -3.91 -29.21 2.66
CA MET A 530 -2.90 -29.06 1.61
C MET A 530 -3.47 -28.32 0.38
N PHE A 531 -4.71 -28.59 0.02
CA PHE A 531 -5.43 -27.90 -1.03
C PHE A 531 -5.58 -26.42 -0.71
N ILE A 532 -6.02 -26.07 0.50
CA ILE A 532 -6.15 -24.67 0.94
C ILE A 532 -4.80 -23.97 0.93
N PHE A 533 -3.75 -24.65 1.38
CA PHE A 533 -2.39 -24.11 1.36
C PHE A 533 -1.94 -23.79 -0.07
N THR A 534 -2.02 -24.75 -1.00
CA THR A 534 -1.56 -24.60 -2.39
C THR A 534 -2.34 -23.53 -3.15
N VAL A 535 -3.66 -23.49 -3.01
CA VAL A 535 -4.50 -22.43 -3.58
C VAL A 535 -4.12 -21.06 -3.02
N SER A 536 -3.94 -20.96 -1.70
CA SER A 536 -3.53 -19.70 -1.05
C SER A 536 -2.18 -19.22 -1.57
N MET A 537 -1.18 -20.09 -1.68
CA MET A 537 0.14 -19.71 -2.24
C MET A 537 0.02 -19.20 -3.68
N GLY A 538 -0.79 -19.87 -4.52
CA GLY A 538 -1.04 -19.44 -5.90
C GLY A 538 -1.70 -18.07 -5.99
N VAL A 539 -2.74 -17.84 -5.19
CA VAL A 539 -3.43 -16.53 -5.16
C VAL A 539 -2.50 -15.43 -4.67
N ILE A 540 -1.69 -15.69 -3.65
CA ILE A 540 -0.79 -14.69 -3.06
C ILE A 540 0.34 -14.32 -4.02
N THR A 541 0.98 -15.30 -4.66
CA THR A 541 2.03 -15.02 -5.66
C THR A 541 1.49 -14.23 -6.84
N PHE A 542 0.31 -14.58 -7.35
CA PHE A 542 -0.37 -13.82 -8.39
C PHE A 542 -0.68 -12.39 -7.93
N LEU A 543 -1.22 -12.23 -6.72
CA LEU A 543 -1.57 -10.93 -6.16
C LEU A 543 -0.32 -10.05 -5.95
N MET A 544 0.79 -10.62 -5.49
CA MET A 544 2.06 -9.89 -5.36
C MET A 544 2.55 -9.38 -6.72
N ALA A 545 2.52 -10.23 -7.75
CA ALA A 545 2.85 -9.82 -9.12
C ALA A 545 1.95 -8.67 -9.59
N TRP A 546 0.65 -8.78 -9.32
CA TRP A 546 -0.31 -7.72 -9.64
C TRP A 546 -0.03 -6.40 -8.92
N ILE A 547 0.24 -6.44 -7.60
CA ILE A 547 0.59 -5.24 -6.82
C ILE A 547 1.84 -4.56 -7.39
N ILE A 548 2.86 -5.34 -7.77
CA ILE A 548 4.09 -4.81 -8.39
C ILE A 548 3.76 -4.10 -9.72
N VAL A 549 2.93 -4.71 -10.57
CA VAL A 549 2.48 -4.10 -11.84
C VAL A 549 1.75 -2.79 -11.58
N VAL A 550 0.83 -2.78 -10.62
CA VAL A 550 0.05 -1.58 -10.25
C VAL A 550 0.98 -0.46 -9.76
N VAL A 551 1.94 -0.75 -8.89
CA VAL A 551 2.96 0.22 -8.44
C VAL A 551 3.85 0.69 -9.59
N ALA A 552 4.18 -0.19 -10.55
CA ALA A 552 4.93 0.21 -11.75
C ALA A 552 4.13 1.17 -12.64
N ILE A 553 2.81 0.97 -12.80
CA ILE A 553 1.92 1.89 -13.52
C ILE A 553 1.95 3.29 -12.89
N LYS A 554 1.97 3.39 -11.55
CA LYS A 554 2.16 4.67 -10.86
C LYS A 554 3.47 5.35 -11.26
N GLY A 555 4.58 4.61 -11.23
CA GLY A 555 5.89 5.14 -11.61
C GLY A 555 5.93 5.61 -13.07
N TRP A 556 5.30 4.86 -13.97
CA TRP A 556 5.12 5.24 -15.37
C TRP A 556 4.31 6.53 -15.51
N ALA A 557 3.18 6.64 -14.80
CA ALA A 557 2.31 7.82 -14.84
C ALA A 557 3.05 9.07 -14.36
N VAL A 558 3.75 9.00 -13.22
CA VAL A 558 4.56 10.12 -12.70
C VAL A 558 5.63 10.56 -13.71
N ARG A 559 6.34 9.61 -14.33
CA ARG A 559 7.36 9.92 -15.34
C ARG A 559 6.76 10.62 -16.56
N ARG A 560 5.55 10.24 -16.97
CA ARG A 560 4.86 10.82 -18.12
C ARG A 560 4.39 12.25 -17.84
N GLU A 561 3.74 12.48 -16.70
CA GLU A 561 3.26 13.82 -16.33
C GLU A 561 4.43 14.80 -16.12
N ASN A 562 5.54 14.35 -15.53
CA ASN A 562 6.74 15.19 -15.38
C ASN A 562 7.33 15.58 -16.74
N ARG A 563 7.36 14.67 -17.73
CA ARG A 563 7.85 14.98 -19.08
C ARG A 563 7.00 16.04 -19.77
N SER A 564 5.67 15.96 -19.63
CA SER A 564 4.76 16.97 -20.17
C SER A 564 5.00 18.34 -19.52
N ALA A 565 5.22 18.39 -18.20
CA ALA A 565 5.49 19.64 -17.49
C ALA A 565 6.81 20.32 -17.94
N PHE A 566 7.87 19.53 -18.21
CA PHE A 566 9.13 20.08 -18.73
C PHE A 566 9.03 20.56 -20.18
N ALA A 567 8.22 19.90 -21.02
CA ALA A 567 7.97 20.35 -22.38
C ALA A 567 7.24 21.70 -22.40
N HIS A 568 6.29 21.92 -21.50
CA HIS A 568 5.59 23.22 -21.37
C HIS A 568 6.52 24.36 -20.93
N HIS A 569 7.48 24.10 -20.05
CA HIS A 569 8.44 25.12 -19.59
C HIS A 569 9.53 25.50 -20.60
N GLN A 570 9.65 24.79 -21.73
CA GLN A 570 10.62 25.11 -22.78
C GLN A 570 10.00 25.90 -23.95
N VAL A 571 8.67 26.01 -23.99
CA VAL A 571 7.92 26.65 -25.08
C VAL A 571 7.30 27.99 -24.63
N ALA A 572 7.10 28.19 -23.32
CA ALA A 572 6.82 29.48 -22.70
C ALA A 572 8.12 30.18 -22.29
#